data_AF-A0AAV3NYW5-F1
#
_entry.id   AF-A0AAV3NYW5-F1
#
_cell.length_a   1.000
_cell.length_b   1.000
_cell.length_c   1.000
_cell.angle_alpha   90.00
_cell.angle_beta   90.00
_cell.angle_gamma   90.00
#
_symmetry.space_group_name_H-M   'P 1'
#
loop_
_entity.id
_entity.type
_entity.pdbx_description
1 polymer ?
#
loop_
_entity_poly.entity_id
_entity_poly.type
_entity_poly.pdbx_seq_one_letter_code
_entity_poly.pdbx_strand_id
1 'polypeptide(L)'
;MKSYLLFNFNDYSNGMVTLFNLVVMGNWQDWMQSYKDLTGTAWTYVYFISFYLITVLLLLNLVVAFVLEAFFAEMDLEAFETESGEQTEENGKARRRNVGTKSRSARVDALLHRILSAELEKAQPPSTP
;
A
#
# COMPACT_ATOMS: atom_id res chain seq x y z
N MET A 1 -21.47 -43.13 -5.10
CA MET A 1 -22.88 -42.98 -4.67
C MET A 1 -23.11 -41.89 -3.62
N LYS A 2 -22.09 -41.39 -2.88
CA LYS A 2 -22.28 -40.35 -1.84
C LYS A 2 -22.20 -38.89 -2.33
N SER A 3 -21.66 -38.63 -3.53
CA SER A 3 -21.44 -37.25 -4.02
C SER A 3 -22.69 -36.54 -4.56
N TYR A 4 -23.76 -37.28 -4.88
CA TYR A 4 -25.03 -36.71 -5.32
C TYR A 4 -25.79 -35.97 -4.21
N LEU A 5 -25.42 -36.17 -2.94
CA LEU A 5 -26.12 -35.57 -1.79
C LEU A 5 -25.63 -34.16 -1.43
N LEU A 6 -24.42 -33.75 -1.83
CA LEU A 6 -23.88 -32.44 -1.46
C LEU A 6 -24.05 -31.36 -2.54
N PHE A 7 -23.99 -31.76 -3.81
CA PHE A 7 -23.99 -30.84 -4.94
C PHE A 7 -25.36 -30.81 -5.64
N ASN A 8 -26.35 -30.30 -4.93
CA ASN A 8 -27.72 -30.17 -5.41
C ASN A 8 -28.33 -28.83 -5.00
N PHE A 9 -29.46 -28.49 -5.62
CA PHE A 9 -30.25 -27.28 -5.32
C PHE A 9 -31.53 -27.58 -4.52
N ASN A 10 -31.60 -28.70 -3.79
CA ASN A 10 -32.79 -29.05 -2.99
C ASN A 10 -32.87 -28.26 -1.68
N ASP A 11 -31.71 -27.85 -1.13
CA ASP A 11 -31.60 -27.06 0.09
C ASP A 11 -30.71 -25.84 -0.15
N TYR A 12 -30.96 -24.75 0.58
CA TYR A 12 -30.16 -23.53 0.48
C TYR A 12 -28.67 -23.78 0.70
N SER A 13 -28.30 -24.49 1.78
CA SER A 13 -26.90 -24.76 2.12
C SER A 13 -26.18 -25.59 1.06
N ASN A 14 -26.84 -26.62 0.54
CA ASN A 14 -26.30 -27.46 -0.54
C ASN A 14 -26.20 -26.66 -1.86
N GLY A 15 -27.16 -25.78 -2.12
CA GLY A 15 -27.14 -24.85 -3.25
C GLY A 15 -25.95 -23.90 -3.19
N MET A 16 -25.63 -23.35 -2.02
CA MET A 16 -24.47 -22.45 -1.85
C MET A 16 -23.14 -23.16 -2.12
N VAL A 17 -22.98 -24.41 -1.64
CA VAL A 17 -21.77 -25.21 -1.93
C VAL A 17 -21.68 -25.53 -3.43
N THR A 18 -22.82 -25.83 -4.06
CA THR A 18 -22.89 -26.07 -5.51
C THR A 18 -22.47 -24.82 -6.28
N LEU A 19 -23.01 -23.64 -5.93
CA LEU A 19 -22.63 -22.37 -6.56
C LEU A 19 -21.15 -22.05 -6.36
N PHE A 20 -20.61 -22.23 -5.16
CA PHE A 20 -19.18 -22.07 -4.91
C PHE A 20 -18.34 -22.98 -5.82
N ASN A 21 -18.75 -24.24 -5.96
CA ASN A 21 -18.06 -25.19 -6.84
C ASN A 21 -18.15 -24.77 -8.31
N LEU A 22 -19.28 -24.20 -8.76
CA LEU A 22 -19.41 -23.62 -10.10
C LEU A 22 -18.39 -22.49 -10.34
N VAL A 23 -18.20 -21.61 -9.35
CA VAL A 23 -17.24 -20.50 -9.43
C VAL A 23 -15.80 -21.03 -9.49
N VAL A 24 -15.45 -22.00 -8.64
CA VAL A 24 -14.07 -22.46 -8.47
C VAL A 24 -13.63 -23.46 -9.54
N MET A 25 -14.47 -24.44 -9.87
CA MET A 25 -14.09 -25.53 -10.79
C MET A 25 -14.19 -25.12 -12.25
N GLY A 26 -14.94 -24.07 -12.59
CA GLY A 26 -15.11 -23.60 -13.97
C GLY A 26 -15.90 -24.54 -14.89
N ASN A 27 -16.32 -25.71 -14.43
CA ASN A 27 -17.05 -26.72 -15.23
C ASN A 27 -18.57 -26.45 -15.30
N TRP A 28 -18.98 -25.19 -15.45
CA TRP A 28 -20.39 -24.79 -15.38
C TRP A 28 -21.23 -25.38 -16.54
N GLN A 29 -20.61 -25.68 -17.69
CA GLN A 29 -21.29 -26.27 -18.85
C GLN A 29 -21.79 -27.69 -18.56
N ASP A 30 -20.97 -28.52 -17.90
CA ASP A 30 -21.35 -29.90 -17.54
C ASP A 30 -22.51 -29.92 -16.55
N TRP A 31 -22.48 -29.00 -15.57
CA TRP A 31 -23.57 -28.80 -14.62
C TRP A 31 -24.84 -28.33 -15.30
N MET A 32 -24.74 -27.33 -16.17
CA MET A 32 -25.87 -26.80 -16.92
C MET A 32 -26.52 -27.88 -17.79
N GLN A 33 -25.72 -28.67 -18.51
CA GLN A 33 -26.20 -29.76 -19.36
C GLN A 33 -26.91 -30.83 -18.53
N SER A 34 -26.30 -31.24 -17.41
CA SER A 34 -26.90 -32.20 -16.47
C SER A 34 -28.26 -31.71 -15.95
N TYR A 35 -28.36 -30.45 -15.53
CA TYR A 35 -29.62 -29.88 -15.05
C TYR A 35 -30.66 -29.72 -16.16
N LYS A 36 -30.25 -29.36 -17.38
CA LYS A 36 -31.16 -29.25 -18.53
C LYS A 36 -31.74 -30.62 -18.89
N ASP A 37 -30.95 -31.69 -18.80
CA ASP A 37 -31.45 -33.04 -19.10
C ASP A 37 -32.39 -33.56 -18.01
N LEU A 38 -32.22 -33.10 -16.76
CA LEU A 38 -33.14 -33.39 -15.64
C LEU A 38 -34.45 -32.59 -15.69
N THR A 39 -34.39 -31.29 -16.02
CA THR A 39 -35.57 -30.40 -16.04
C THR A 39 -36.31 -30.39 -17.38
N GLY A 40 -35.62 -30.69 -18.48
CA GLY A 40 -36.17 -30.65 -19.83
C GLY A 40 -36.49 -29.23 -20.35
N THR A 41 -36.22 -28.18 -19.59
CA THR A 41 -36.60 -26.80 -19.91
C THR A 41 -35.42 -25.94 -20.35
N ALA A 42 -35.62 -25.11 -21.37
CA ALA A 42 -34.60 -24.18 -21.86
C ALA A 42 -34.26 -23.05 -20.87
N TRP A 43 -35.12 -22.77 -19.89
CA TRP A 43 -34.89 -21.78 -18.84
C TRP A 43 -33.64 -22.05 -18.01
N THR A 44 -33.22 -23.32 -17.92
CA THR A 44 -31.99 -23.73 -17.26
C THR A 44 -30.77 -23.05 -17.88
N TYR A 45 -30.70 -22.91 -19.21
CA TYR A 45 -29.60 -22.20 -19.87
C TYR A 45 -29.48 -20.74 -19.43
N VAL A 46 -30.62 -20.05 -19.32
CA VAL A 46 -30.66 -18.64 -18.93
C VAL A 46 -30.09 -18.43 -17.53
N TYR A 47 -30.44 -19.32 -16.59
CA TYR A 47 -29.91 -19.25 -15.22
C TYR A 47 -28.38 -19.43 -15.19
N PHE A 48 -27.86 -20.52 -15.76
CA PHE A 48 -26.42 -20.82 -15.69
C PHE A 48 -25.58 -19.80 -16.47
N ILE A 49 -26.04 -19.34 -17.64
CA ILE A 49 -25.31 -18.33 -18.42
C ILE A 49 -25.30 -16.98 -17.71
N SER A 50 -26.44 -16.51 -17.18
CA SER A 50 -26.49 -15.23 -16.46
C SER A 50 -25.63 -15.26 -15.19
N PHE A 51 -25.71 -16.34 -14.41
CA PHE A 51 -24.87 -16.54 -13.23
C PHE A 51 -23.38 -16.53 -13.58
N TYR A 52 -22.98 -17.23 -14.65
CA TYR A 52 -21.59 -17.26 -15.12
C TYR A 52 -21.11 -15.87 -15.55
N LEU A 53 -21.90 -15.14 -16.34
CA LEU A 53 -21.56 -13.79 -16.78
C LEU A 53 -21.40 -12.83 -15.59
N ILE A 54 -22.33 -12.86 -14.63
CA ILE A 54 -22.21 -12.01 -13.42
C ILE A 54 -20.95 -12.37 -12.63
N THR A 55 -20.66 -13.66 -12.45
CA THR A 55 -19.49 -14.12 -11.70
C THR A 55 -18.19 -13.69 -12.39
N VAL A 56 -18.08 -13.89 -13.70
CA VAL A 56 -16.87 -13.55 -14.47
C VAL A 56 -16.70 -12.03 -14.57
N LEU A 57 -17.77 -11.30 -14.88
CA LEU A 57 -17.68 -9.85 -15.09
C LEU A 57 -17.57 -9.07 -13.79
N LEU A 58 -18.14 -9.56 -12.69
CA LEU A 58 -18.21 -8.81 -11.44
C LEU A 58 -17.21 -9.38 -10.43
N LEU A 59 -17.29 -10.68 -10.15
CA LEU A 59 -16.52 -11.32 -9.09
C LEU A 59 -15.03 -11.42 -9.45
N LEU A 60 -14.69 -11.88 -10.66
CA LEU A 60 -13.28 -11.93 -11.09
C LEU A 60 -12.68 -10.54 -11.23
N ASN A 61 -13.40 -9.59 -11.84
CA ASN A 61 -12.91 -8.22 -11.96
C ASN A 61 -12.75 -7.53 -10.59
N LEU A 62 -13.63 -7.82 -9.63
CA LEU A 62 -13.48 -7.35 -8.24
C LEU A 62 -12.23 -7.91 -7.59
N VAL A 63 -11.97 -9.22 -7.72
CA VAL A 63 -10.78 -9.86 -7.16
C VAL A 63 -9.52 -9.30 -7.81
N VAL A 64 -9.50 -9.14 -9.14
CA VAL A 64 -8.36 -8.53 -9.85
C VAL A 64 -8.13 -7.10 -9.37
N ALA A 65 -9.17 -6.28 -9.29
CA ALA A 65 -9.06 -4.91 -8.80
C ALA A 65 -8.52 -4.86 -7.35
N PHE A 66 -9.05 -5.71 -6.47
CA PHE A 66 -8.59 -5.80 -5.08
C PHE A 66 -7.12 -6.22 -4.97
N VAL A 67 -6.71 -7.23 -5.74
CA VAL A 67 -5.32 -7.70 -5.75
C VAL A 67 -4.38 -6.60 -6.25
N LEU A 68 -4.74 -5.91 -7.34
CA LEU A 68 -3.95 -4.79 -7.86
C LEU A 68 -3.86 -3.63 -6.85
N GLU A 69 -4.97 -3.28 -6.19
CA GLU A 69 -4.98 -2.25 -5.15
C GLU A 69 -4.03 -2.62 -4.01
N ALA A 70 -4.05 -3.88 -3.55
CA ALA A 70 -3.14 -4.35 -2.52
C ALA A 70 -1.67 -4.29 -2.96
N PHE A 71 -1.38 -4.64 -4.21
CA PHE A 71 -0.03 -4.53 -4.78
C PHE A 71 0.45 -3.08 -4.88
N PHE A 72 -0.41 -2.16 -5.32
CA PHE A 72 -0.06 -0.74 -5.40
C PHE A 72 0.14 -0.13 -4.02
N ALA A 73 -0.70 -0.47 -3.04
CA ALA A 73 -0.52 -0.03 -1.67
C ALA A 73 0.82 -0.47 -1.09
N GLU A 74 1.25 -1.72 -1.33
CA GLU A 74 2.56 -2.21 -0.86
C GLU A 74 3.72 -1.47 -1.55
N MET A 75 3.64 -1.27 -2.87
CA MET A 75 4.67 -0.58 -3.65
C MET A 75 4.82 0.90 -3.24
N ASP A 76 3.70 1.58 -2.96
CA ASP A 76 3.71 2.96 -2.48
C ASP A 76 4.36 3.04 -1.08
N LEU A 77 4.09 2.09 -0.19
CA LEU A 77 4.72 2.02 1.13
C LEU A 77 6.24 1.85 1.03
N GLU A 78 6.73 0.93 0.19
CA GLU A 78 8.17 0.74 -0.04
C GLU A 78 8.84 2.00 -0.61
N ALA A 79 8.15 2.73 -1.50
CA ALA A 79 8.63 4.00 -2.03
C ALA A 79 8.73 5.07 -0.92
N PHE A 80 7.73 5.19 -0.04
CA PHE A 80 7.78 6.11 1.11
C PHE A 80 8.89 5.77 2.11
N GLU A 81 9.17 4.50 2.37
CA GLU A 81 10.29 4.09 3.24
C GLU A 81 11.64 4.50 2.65
N THR A 82 11.80 4.36 1.33
CA THR A 82 13.02 4.75 0.63
C THR A 82 13.20 6.28 0.65
N GLU A 83 12.15 7.05 0.34
CA GLU A 83 12.19 8.51 0.37
C GLU A 83 12.36 9.09 1.79
N SER A 84 11.72 8.50 2.80
CA SER A 84 11.84 8.95 4.19
C SER A 84 13.22 8.63 4.79
N GLY A 85 13.83 7.51 4.41
CA GLY A 85 15.21 7.19 4.72
C GLY A 85 16.19 8.22 4.13
N GLU A 86 16.02 8.57 2.86
CA GLU A 86 16.85 9.57 2.17
C GLU A 86 16.64 10.98 2.74
N GLN A 87 15.39 11.41 2.98
CA GLN A 87 15.09 12.72 3.57
C GLN A 87 15.62 12.84 5.01
N THR A 88 15.56 11.78 5.81
CA THR A 88 16.10 11.78 7.18
C THR A 88 17.62 11.86 7.18
N GLU A 89 18.29 11.14 6.27
CA GLU A 89 19.74 11.22 6.07
C GLU A 89 20.19 12.60 5.56
N GLU A 90 19.49 13.17 4.58
CA GLU A 90 19.82 14.48 4.01
C GLU A 90 19.61 15.60 5.03
N ASN A 91 18.46 15.61 5.72
CA ASN A 91 18.16 16.60 6.76
C ASN A 91 19.13 16.48 7.95
N GLY A 92 19.53 15.25 8.30
CA GLY A 92 20.56 14.97 9.31
C GLY A 92 21.95 15.52 8.92
N LYS A 93 22.37 15.31 7.66
CA LYS A 93 23.64 15.83 7.12
C LYS A 93 23.63 17.36 7.00
N ALA A 94 22.54 17.96 6.54
CA ALA A 94 22.38 19.42 6.42
C ALA A 94 22.44 20.09 7.80
N ARG A 95 21.74 19.53 8.79
CA ARG A 95 21.75 20.02 10.18
C ARG A 95 23.14 19.91 10.82
N ARG A 96 23.89 18.84 10.56
CA ARG A 96 25.29 18.69 11.02
C ARG A 96 26.23 19.73 10.40
N ARG A 97 26.10 20.02 9.09
CA ARG A 97 26.93 21.04 8.41
C ARG A 97 26.69 22.46 8.96
N ASN A 98 25.44 22.81 9.25
CA ASN A 98 25.09 24.14 9.76
C ASN A 98 25.54 24.39 11.21
N VAL A 99 25.57 23.35 12.06
CA VAL A 99 26.08 23.46 13.44
C VAL A 99 27.60 23.72 13.45
N GLY A 100 28.36 23.07 12.57
CA GLY A 100 29.82 23.27 12.47
C GLY A 100 30.23 24.68 12.01
N THR A 101 29.47 25.27 11.09
CA THR A 101 29.72 26.64 10.58
C THR A 101 29.38 27.72 11.62
N LYS A 102 28.26 27.58 12.36
CA LYS A 102 27.91 28.51 13.45
C LYS A 102 28.95 28.51 14.58
N SER A 103 29.44 27.33 14.97
CA SER A 103 30.43 27.19 16.04
C SER A 103 31.78 27.85 15.68
N ARG A 104 32.21 27.74 14.42
CA ARG A 104 33.39 28.47 13.93
C ARG A 104 33.18 29.99 13.94
N SER A 105 32.04 30.47 13.45
CA SER A 105 31.76 31.91 13.43
C SER A 105 31.73 32.52 14.83
N ALA A 106 31.14 31.82 15.81
CA ALA A 106 31.08 32.29 17.20
C ALA A 106 32.46 32.37 17.87
N ARG A 107 33.37 31.44 17.56
CA ARG A 107 34.75 31.48 18.09
C ARG A 107 35.57 32.60 17.47
N VAL A 108 35.38 32.85 16.17
CA VAL A 108 36.06 33.96 15.47
C VAL A 108 35.61 35.30 16.04
N ASP A 109 34.31 35.47 16.28
CA ASP A 109 33.75 36.71 16.83
C ASP A 109 34.24 37.00 18.26
N ALA A 110 34.29 35.97 19.12
CA ALA A 110 34.82 36.08 20.47
C ALA A 110 36.32 36.45 20.50
N LEU A 111 37.11 36.01 19.51
CA LEU A 111 38.53 36.39 19.40
C LEU A 111 38.69 37.82 18.90
N LEU A 112 37.89 38.24 17.91
CA LEU A 112 37.90 39.61 17.42
C LEU A 112 37.60 40.62 18.54
N HIS A 113 36.59 40.34 19.37
CA HIS A 113 36.25 41.21 20.49
C HIS A 113 37.40 41.37 21.49
N ARG A 114 38.16 40.29 21.76
CA ARG A 114 39.33 40.33 22.66
C ARG A 114 40.51 41.09 22.09
N ILE A 115 40.77 40.93 20.79
CA ILE A 115 41.85 41.65 20.11
C ILE A 115 41.50 43.14 20.05
N LEU A 116 40.26 43.47 19.70
CA LEU A 116 39.80 44.86 19.63
C LEU A 116 39.81 45.53 21.01
N SER A 117 39.40 44.82 22.07
CA SER A 117 39.47 45.35 23.43
C SER A 117 40.90 45.57 23.91
N ALA A 118 41.82 44.66 23.59
CA ALA A 118 43.23 44.80 23.94
C ALA A 118 43.91 45.95 23.20
N GLU A 119 43.56 46.17 21.93
CA GLU A 119 44.04 47.34 21.17
C GLU A 119 43.41 48.65 21.67
N LEU A 120 42.12 48.66 22.05
CA LEU A 120 41.48 49.85 22.63
C LEU A 120 42.05 50.22 24.00
N GLU A 121 42.34 49.22 24.85
CA GLU A 121 42.98 49.44 26.15
C GLU A 121 44.40 49.97 26.00
N LYS A 122 45.15 49.45 25.01
CA LYS A 122 46.49 49.93 24.66
C LYS A 122 46.49 51.32 24.03
N ALA A 123 45.41 51.70 23.34
CA ALA A 123 45.24 53.01 22.72
C ALA A 123 44.80 54.10 23.70
N GLN A 124 44.48 53.77 24.96
CA GLN A 124 44.07 54.75 25.94
C GLN A 124 45.30 55.40 26.63
N PRO A 125 45.49 56.73 26.51
CA PRO A 125 46.63 57.41 27.13
C PRO A 125 46.54 57.39 28.66
N PRO A 126 47.68 57.39 29.38
CA PRO A 126 47.71 57.25 30.83
C PRO A 126 46.92 58.38 31.50
N SER A 127 45.80 58.03 32.13
CA SER A 127 45.08 58.93 33.03
C SER A 127 45.82 58.95 34.37
N THR A 128 46.57 60.02 34.61
CA THR A 128 47.08 60.44 35.93
C THR A 128 46.27 61.63 36.46
N PRO A 129 46.24 61.83 37.79
CA PRO A 129 46.14 60.89 38.90
C PRO A 129 44.74 60.89 39.56
#